data_AF-A0A662C509-F1
#
_entry.id   AF-A0A662C509-F1
#
_cell.length_a   1.000
_cell.length_b   1.000
_cell.length_c   1.000
_cell.angle_alpha   90.00
_cell.angle_beta   90.00
_cell.angle_gamma   90.00
#
_symmetry.space_group_name_H-M   'P 1'
#
loop_
_entity.id
_entity.type
_entity.pdbx_description
1 polymer ?
#
loop_
_entity_poly.entity_id
_entity_poly.type
_entity_poly.pdbx_seq_one_letter_code
_entity_poly.pdbx_strand_id
1 'polypeptide(L)'
;MRWTLENKYDTTYVGLDGNDDGATLSVWYIFSSLGLYPQAGSDIYQIGAPLFKEAEIKMGKGILKIETENYSFENKYVKKIWLNGELLKRRWIKHEEIVNGGILLFEMTKVPIIP
;
A
#
# COMPACT_ATOMS: atom_id res chain seq x y z
N MET A 1 -9.35 3.03 -3.96
CA MET A 1 -7.91 2.91 -4.27
C MET A 1 -7.66 1.90 -5.39
N ARG A 2 -7.94 0.59 -5.21
CA ARG A 2 -7.69 -0.46 -6.24
C ARG A 2 -8.26 -0.15 -7.63
N TRP A 3 -9.51 0.32 -7.71
CA TRP A 3 -10.13 0.67 -8.99
C TRP A 3 -9.34 1.73 -9.77
N THR A 4 -8.88 2.80 -9.10
CA THR A 4 -8.09 3.86 -9.74
C THR A 4 -6.78 3.32 -10.27
N LEU A 5 -6.06 2.51 -9.49
CA LEU A 5 -4.80 1.89 -9.92
C LEU A 5 -4.97 0.97 -11.14
N GLU A 6 -6.11 0.29 -11.24
CA GLU A 6 -6.39 -0.66 -12.32
C GLU A 6 -6.96 -0.01 -13.59
N ASN A 7 -7.47 1.23 -13.51
CA ASN A 7 -8.21 1.86 -14.62
C ASN A 7 -7.68 3.23 -15.06
N LYS A 8 -6.86 3.91 -14.25
CA LYS A 8 -6.35 5.26 -14.52
C LYS A 8 -4.83 5.31 -14.73
N TYR A 9 -4.21 4.14 -14.76
CA TYR A 9 -2.78 3.97 -14.97
C TYR A 9 -2.57 2.80 -15.93
N ASP A 10 -1.78 3.00 -16.98
CA ASP A 10 -1.28 1.93 -17.84
C ASP A 10 0.14 2.25 -18.36
N THR A 11 0.70 1.33 -19.16
CA THR A 11 2.07 1.40 -19.66
C THR A 11 2.19 2.00 -21.07
N THR A 12 1.11 2.54 -21.61
CA THR A 12 1.08 3.22 -22.91
C THR A 12 1.50 4.68 -22.80
N TYR A 13 1.69 5.34 -23.94
CA TYR A 13 2.09 6.75 -23.99
C TYR A 13 1.00 7.72 -23.47
N VAL A 14 -0.25 7.25 -23.29
CA VAL A 14 -1.37 8.00 -22.69
C VAL A 14 -1.80 7.40 -21.35
N GLY A 15 -0.94 6.61 -20.72
CA GLY A 15 -1.29 5.82 -19.54
C GLY A 15 -1.50 6.60 -18.24
N LEU A 16 -1.46 7.93 -18.25
CA LEU A 16 -1.81 8.78 -17.12
C LEU A 16 -3.08 9.57 -17.42
N ASP A 17 -4.03 9.56 -16.49
CA ASP A 17 -5.31 10.29 -16.59
C ASP A 17 -5.17 11.81 -16.35
N GLY A 18 -3.99 12.38 -16.63
CA GLY A 18 -3.65 13.78 -16.38
C GLY A 18 -2.14 14.04 -16.43
N ASN A 19 -1.76 15.29 -16.13
CA ASN A 19 -0.36 15.65 -15.99
C ASN A 19 0.24 14.95 -14.78
N ASP A 20 1.47 14.46 -14.90
CA ASP A 20 2.18 13.83 -13.80
C ASP A 20 2.54 14.82 -12.67
N ASP A 21 2.49 16.12 -12.93
CA ASP A 21 2.71 17.21 -11.96
C ASP A 21 3.98 17.01 -11.13
N GLY A 22 5.11 16.80 -11.82
CA GLY A 22 6.40 16.59 -11.19
C GLY A 22 6.48 15.29 -10.38
N ALA A 23 6.05 14.17 -11.00
CA ALA A 23 5.97 12.84 -10.39
C ALA A 23 4.89 12.67 -9.30
N THR A 24 3.98 13.63 -9.14
CA THR A 24 2.89 13.52 -8.15
C THR A 24 2.01 12.31 -8.43
N LEU A 25 1.54 12.12 -9.67
CA LEU A 25 0.71 10.95 -10.01
C LEU A 25 1.52 9.65 -9.97
N SER A 26 2.76 9.69 -10.46
CA SER A 26 3.68 8.54 -10.41
C SER A 26 3.94 8.06 -8.98
N VAL A 27 4.26 8.97 -8.06
CA VAL A 27 4.51 8.65 -6.64
C VAL A 27 3.22 8.24 -5.94
N TRP A 28 2.07 8.84 -6.30
CA TRP A 28 0.77 8.40 -5.81
C TRP A 28 0.50 6.94 -6.18
N TYR A 29 0.79 6.54 -7.42
CA TYR A 29 0.67 5.15 -7.86
C TYR A 29 1.58 4.22 -7.04
N ILE A 30 2.86 4.57 -6.89
CA ILE A 30 3.83 3.76 -6.14
C ILE A 30 3.32 3.52 -4.72
N PHE A 31 3.05 4.57 -3.94
CA PHE A 31 2.58 4.43 -2.57
C PHE A 31 1.26 3.66 -2.48
N SER A 32 0.27 4.03 -3.30
CA SER A 32 -1.03 3.38 -3.30
C SER A 32 -0.94 1.90 -3.66
N SER A 33 -0.05 1.53 -4.59
CA SER A 33 0.18 0.14 -4.99
C SER A 33 0.83 -0.70 -3.89
N LEU A 34 1.58 -0.07 -2.98
CA LEU A 34 2.14 -0.69 -1.78
C LEU A 34 1.10 -0.78 -0.65
N GLY A 35 -0.09 -0.19 -0.82
CA GLY A 35 -1.11 -0.12 0.23
C GLY A 35 -0.77 0.87 1.34
N LEU A 36 0.10 1.85 1.09
CA LEU A 36 0.49 2.90 2.04
C LEU A 36 0.28 4.28 1.40
N TYR A 37 0.06 5.32 2.21
CA TYR A 37 0.07 6.69 1.71
C TYR A 37 0.56 7.65 2.79
N PRO A 38 1.62 8.46 2.54
CA PRO A 38 2.13 9.39 3.54
C PRO A 38 1.14 10.52 3.79
N GLN A 39 0.81 10.75 5.05
CA GLN A 39 0.05 11.92 5.46
C GLN A 39 0.98 13.14 5.52
N ALA A 40 0.70 14.14 4.68
CA ALA A 40 1.54 15.34 4.61
C ALA A 40 1.61 16.05 5.97
N GLY A 41 2.82 16.44 6.38
CA GLY A 41 3.07 17.15 7.64
C GLY A 41 3.07 16.27 8.90
N SER A 42 3.03 14.94 8.77
CA SER A 42 3.17 14.02 9.91
C SER A 42 4.15 12.88 9.63
N ASP A 43 4.39 12.05 10.63
CA ASP A 43 5.18 10.81 10.55
C ASP A 43 4.30 9.58 10.24
N ILE A 44 3.06 9.78 9.80
CA ILE A 44 2.07 8.72 9.65
C ILE A 44 1.90 8.33 8.17
N TYR A 45 1.78 7.02 7.93
CA TYR A 45 1.30 6.45 6.69
C TYR A 45 -0.11 5.88 6.91
N GLN A 46 -1.07 6.36 6.11
CA GLN A 46 -2.39 5.76 6.02
C GLN A 46 -2.29 4.42 5.31
N ILE A 47 -3.11 3.45 5.71
CA ILE A 47 -3.11 2.11 5.13
C ILE A 47 -4.28 1.96 4.15
N GLY A 48 -3.93 1.63 2.92
CA GLY A 48 -4.85 1.24 1.85
C GLY A 48 -4.91 -0.27 1.66
N ALA A 49 -5.07 -0.69 0.40
CA ALA A 49 -5.06 -2.10 0.00
C ALA A 49 -3.96 -2.28 -1.05
N PRO A 50 -2.96 -3.15 -0.82
CA PRO A 50 -1.85 -3.35 -1.74
C PRO A 50 -2.33 -3.90 -3.08
N LEU A 51 -1.61 -3.56 -4.16
CA LEU A 51 -1.87 -4.03 -5.51
C LEU A 51 -1.24 -5.39 -5.79
N PHE A 52 -0.06 -5.64 -5.21
CA PHE A 52 0.79 -6.79 -5.49
C PHE A 52 0.72 -7.85 -4.40
N LYS A 53 1.13 -9.08 -4.75
CA LYS A 53 1.24 -10.19 -3.80
C LYS A 53 2.30 -9.92 -2.73
N GLU A 54 3.44 -9.41 -3.18
CA GLU A 54 4.60 -9.08 -2.35
C GLU A 54 5.30 -7.87 -2.96
N ALA A 55 5.87 -7.01 -2.11
CA ALA A 55 6.77 -5.94 -2.51
C ALA A 55 7.82 -5.70 -1.43
N GLU A 56 9.01 -5.26 -1.83
CA GLU A 56 10.09 -4.94 -0.90
C GLU A 56 10.55 -3.50 -1.12
N ILE A 57 10.66 -2.76 -0.01
CA ILE A 57 11.15 -1.39 0.01
C ILE A 57 12.49 -1.39 0.75
N LYS A 58 13.57 -1.03 0.05
CA LYS A 58 14.88 -0.83 0.67
C LYS A 58 14.85 0.47 1.46
N MET A 59 14.77 0.34 2.78
CA MET A 59 14.89 1.43 3.74
C MET A 59 16.37 1.66 4.05
N GLY A 60 16.74 2.85 4.53
CA GLY A 60 18.14 3.17 4.82
C GLY A 60 18.84 2.20 5.78
N LYS A 61 18.09 1.53 6.67
CA LYS A 61 18.62 0.60 7.69
C LYS A 61 18.16 -0.86 7.53
N GLY A 62 17.32 -1.16 6.54
CA GLY A 62 16.72 -2.49 6.40
C GLY A 62 15.78 -2.61 5.21
N ILE A 63 15.04 -3.71 5.12
CA ILE A 63 14.02 -3.92 4.08
C ILE A 63 12.65 -3.95 4.77
N LEU A 64 11.72 -3.13 4.31
CA LEU A 64 10.30 -3.26 4.65
C LEU A 64 9.64 -4.15 3.60
N LYS A 65 9.13 -5.30 4.03
CA LYS A 65 8.35 -6.23 3.20
C LYS A 65 6.87 -5.93 3.34
N ILE A 66 6.20 -5.84 2.21
CA ILE A 66 4.74 -5.75 2.10
C ILE A 66 4.28 -7.09 1.56
N GLU A 67 3.52 -7.84 2.34
CA GLU A 67 3.09 -9.19 1.99
C GLU A 67 1.56 -9.32 2.05
N THR A 68 1.00 -10.22 1.24
CA THR A 68 -0.44 -10.47 1.23
C THR A 68 -0.76 -11.96 1.38
N GLU A 69 -1.66 -12.28 2.30
CA GLU A 69 -2.34 -13.57 2.38
C GLU A 69 -3.64 -13.52 1.58
N ASN A 70 -4.03 -14.67 1.01
CA ASN A 70 -5.21 -14.80 0.15
C ASN A 70 -5.19 -13.82 -1.04
N TYR A 71 -4.02 -13.57 -1.62
CA TYR A 71 -3.91 -12.72 -2.81
C TYR A 71 -4.71 -13.28 -3.99
N SER A 72 -5.58 -12.47 -4.57
CA SER A 72 -6.20 -12.71 -5.86
C SER A 72 -6.67 -11.38 -6.45
N PHE A 73 -6.92 -11.34 -7.76
CA PHE A 73 -7.50 -10.16 -8.41
C PHE A 73 -8.93 -9.85 -7.93
N GLU A 74 -9.63 -10.83 -7.34
CA GLU A 74 -10.96 -10.63 -6.77
C GLU A 74 -10.91 -10.15 -5.31
N ASN A 75 -9.84 -10.45 -4.58
CA ASN A 75 -9.69 -10.14 -3.16
C ASN A 75 -9.14 -8.72 -2.98
N LYS A 76 -9.99 -7.72 -3.19
CA LYS A 76 -9.62 -6.30 -3.22
C LYS A 76 -9.70 -5.59 -1.86
N TYR A 77 -10.21 -6.25 -0.82
CA TYR A 77 -10.42 -5.64 0.49
C TYR A 77 -9.47 -6.21 1.53
N VAL A 78 -9.04 -5.38 2.47
CA VAL A 78 -8.16 -5.76 3.58
C VAL A 78 -9.02 -6.20 4.77
N LYS A 79 -8.84 -7.45 5.20
CA LYS A 79 -9.50 -8.05 6.35
C LYS A 79 -8.76 -7.77 7.65
N LYS A 80 -7.46 -8.04 7.68
CA LYS A 80 -6.57 -7.81 8.82
C LYS A 80 -5.19 -7.38 8.35
N ILE A 81 -4.48 -6.70 9.23
CA ILE A 81 -3.11 -6.23 8.99
C ILE A 81 -2.28 -6.60 10.21
N TRP A 82 -1.06 -7.09 9.99
CA TRP A 82 -0.07 -7.28 11.03
C TRP A 82 1.17 -6.50 10.71
N LEU A 83 1.75 -5.85 11.71
CA LEU A 83 3.06 -5.22 11.62
C LEU A 83 4.01 -6.02 12.50
N ASN A 84 5.05 -6.61 11.91
CA ASN A 84 6.05 -7.43 12.60
C ASN A 84 5.43 -8.54 13.47
N GLY A 85 4.33 -9.14 12.99
CA GLY A 85 3.59 -10.22 13.68
C GLY A 85 2.51 -9.73 14.66
N GLU A 86 2.45 -8.43 14.97
CA GLU A 86 1.43 -7.88 15.87
C GLU A 86 0.19 -7.38 15.10
N LEU A 87 -1.00 -7.80 15.53
CA LEU A 87 -2.25 -7.41 14.89
C LEU A 87 -2.49 -5.90 15.04
N LEU A 88 -2.59 -5.21 13.92
CA LEU A 88 -2.82 -3.77 13.88
C LEU A 88 -4.32 -3.47 14.01
N LYS A 89 -4.70 -2.81 15.11
CA LYS A 89 -6.10 -2.40 15.38
C LYS A 89 -6.47 -1.03 14.80
N ARG A 90 -5.55 -0.42 14.05
CA ARG A 90 -5.66 0.92 13.47
C ARG A 90 -5.40 0.87 11.97
N ARG A 91 -5.79 1.93 11.25
CA ARG A 91 -5.64 2.05 9.79
C ARG A 91 -4.45 2.90 9.37
N TRP A 92 -3.45 3.01 10.24
CA TRP A 92 -2.24 3.79 10.00
C TRP A 92 -1.06 3.22 10.78
N ILE A 93 0.15 3.51 10.30
CA ILE A 93 1.43 3.20 10.96
C ILE A 93 2.28 4.47 11.01
N LYS A 94 3.19 4.56 11.98
CA LYS A 94 4.19 5.63 12.01
C LYS A 94 5.49 5.20 11.35
N HIS A 95 6.25 6.18 10.89
CA HIS A 95 7.58 5.99 10.31
C HIS A 95 8.54 5.27 11.27
N GLU A 96 8.50 5.60 12.57
CA GLU A 96 9.36 4.98 13.59
C GLU A 96 9.20 3.44 13.66
N GLU A 97 8.02 2.93 13.31
CA GLU A 97 7.70 1.51 13.39
C GLU A 97 8.28 0.70 12.21
N ILE A 98 8.69 1.37 11.13
CA ILE A 98 9.15 0.73 9.88
C ILE A 98 10.52 1.23 9.40
N VAL A 99 11.10 2.26 10.01
CA VAL A 99 12.36 2.89 9.55
C VAL A 99 13.55 1.92 9.50
N ASN A 100 13.50 0.86 10.32
CA ASN A 100 14.52 -0.20 10.35
C ASN A 100 14.16 -1.42 9.48
N GLY A 101 13.12 -1.31 8.64
CA GLY A 101 12.53 -2.44 7.93
C GLY A 101 11.45 -3.14 8.75
N GLY A 102 11.08 -4.36 8.33
CA GLY A 102 10.04 -5.15 8.97
C GLY A 102 9.12 -5.84 7.97
N ILE A 103 8.01 -6.38 8.46
CA ILE A 103 6.99 -7.04 7.64
C ILE A 103 5.64 -6.41 7.94
N LEU A 104 4.97 -5.90 6.91
CA LEU A 104 3.58 -5.48 6.93
C LEU A 104 2.76 -6.51 6.13
N LEU A 105 2.05 -7.37 6.85
CA LEU A 105 1.27 -8.47 6.28
C LEU A 105 -0.20 -8.07 6.20
N PHE A 106 -0.81 -8.27 5.03
CA PHE A 106 -2.22 -8.01 4.77
C PHE A 106 -2.98 -9.31 4.51
N GLU A 107 -4.01 -9.62 5.29
CA GLU A 107 -4.98 -10.66 4.93
C GLU A 107 -6.05 -10.05 4.02
N MET A 108 -6.15 -10.54 2.78
CA MET A 108 -7.07 -10.03 1.77
C MET A 108 -8.39 -10.82 1.74
N THR A 109 -9.47 -10.18 1.28
CA THR A 109 -10.80 -10.79 1.13
C THR A 109 -11.58 -10.17 -0.05
N LYS A 110 -12.53 -10.94 -0.59
CA LYS A 110 -13.44 -10.51 -1.67
C LYS A 110 -14.56 -9.58 -1.17
N VAL A 111 -14.92 -9.68 0.10
CA VAL A 111 -16.06 -8.95 0.69
C VAL A 111 -15.54 -7.87 1.66
N PRO A 112 -16.03 -6.62 1.59
CA PRO A 112 -15.65 -5.59 2.54
C PRO A 112 -15.89 -6.03 3.99
N ILE A 113 -14.91 -5.81 4.86
CA ILE A 113 -15.13 -5.87 6.31
C ILE A 113 -15.64 -4.50 6.75
N ILE A 114 -16.93 -4.43 7.04
CA ILE A 114 -17.56 -3.26 7.64
C ILE A 114 -17.36 -3.39 9.16
N PRO A 115 -16.88 -2.34 9.86
CA PRO A 115 -16.76 -2.36 11.31
C PRO A 115 -18.11 -2.53 12.02
#